data_AF-A0A822EXJ4-F1
#
_entry.id   AF-A0A822EXJ4-F1
#
_cell.length_a   1.000
_cell.length_b   1.000
_cell.length_c   1.000
_cell.angle_alpha   90.00
_cell.angle_beta   90.00
_cell.angle_gamma   90.00
#
_symmetry.space_group_name_H-M   'P 1'
#
loop_
_entity.id
_entity.type
_entity.pdbx_description
1 polymer ?
#
loop_
_entity_poly.entity_id
_entity_poly.type
_entity_poly.pdbx_seq_one_letter_code
_entity_poly.pdbx_strand_id
1 'polypeptide(L)'
;MNLLSNASLLDQIPQNFANSQETETILAPVIQSGIQALKEANCAGKIYIFSTTLPISVAPGKLTNRDDKKLLGTDKEKTLLAPVNNIYTKLGEECAQHGCAV
;
A
#
# COMPACT_ATOMS: atom_id res chain seq x y z
N MET A 1 29.10 -3.73 15.25
CA MET A 1 28.30 -3.28 14.09
C MET A 1 27.17 -2.43 14.65
N ASN A 2 27.18 -1.12 14.37
CA ASN A 2 26.62 -0.07 15.21
C ASN A 2 25.08 -0.07 15.30
N LEU A 3 24.55 -0.26 16.51
CA LEU A 3 23.15 -0.01 16.87
C LEU A 3 22.80 1.51 16.95
N LEU A 4 23.78 2.39 16.76
CA LEU A 4 23.61 3.85 16.83
C LEU A 4 23.04 4.49 15.55
N SER A 5 22.89 3.75 14.44
CA SER A 5 22.43 4.33 13.16
C SER A 5 20.91 4.47 13.03
N ASN A 6 20.10 3.73 13.80
CA ASN A 6 18.64 3.71 13.63
C ASN A 6 17.95 4.97 14.18
N ALA A 7 18.42 5.50 15.31
CA ALA A 7 17.87 6.75 15.86
C ALA A 7 18.09 7.92 14.88
N SER A 8 19.29 7.99 14.29
CA SER A 8 19.62 9.05 13.32
C SER A 8 18.72 9.04 12.08
N LEU A 9 18.27 7.88 11.59
CA LEU A 9 17.39 7.83 10.42
C LEU A 9 15.96 8.27 10.76
N LEU A 10 15.41 7.78 11.88
CA LEU A 10 14.05 8.12 12.29
C LEU A 10 13.90 9.62 12.59
N ASP A 11 14.94 10.26 13.13
CA ASP A 11 14.97 11.72 13.33
C ASP A 11 15.09 12.51 12.02
N GLN A 12 15.71 11.92 10.98
CA GLN A 12 15.93 12.54 9.68
C GLN A 12 14.72 12.43 8.75
N ILE A 13 13.92 11.37 8.82
CA ILE A 13 12.76 11.18 7.92
C ILE A 13 11.83 12.40 7.91
N PRO A 14 11.37 12.95 9.06
CA PRO A 14 10.54 14.14 9.06
C PRO A 14 11.21 15.35 8.41
N GLN A 15 12.52 15.52 8.61
CA GLN A 15 13.29 16.63 8.03
C GLN A 15 13.41 16.50 6.51
N ASN A 16 13.68 15.29 6.01
CA ASN A 16 13.84 15.01 4.58
C ASN A 16 12.56 15.27 3.78
N PHE A 17 11.39 15.03 4.38
CA PHE A 17 10.08 15.21 3.72
C PHE A 17 9.34 16.48 4.16
N ALA A 18 9.97 17.35 4.97
CA ALA A 18 9.31 18.53 5.56
C ALA A 18 8.70 19.49 4.52
N ASN A 19 9.32 19.60 3.34
CA ASN A 19 8.88 20.49 2.26
C ASN A 19 8.26 19.73 1.07
N SER A 20 7.92 18.45 1.23
CA SER A 20 7.30 17.67 0.15
C SER A 20 5.91 18.24 -0.16
N GLN A 21 5.65 18.49 -1.43
CA GLN A 21 4.35 18.94 -1.94
C GLN A 21 3.61 17.84 -2.71
N GLU A 22 4.11 16.59 -2.62
CA GLU A 22 3.48 15.44 -3.27
C GLU A 22 2.11 15.15 -2.65
N THR A 23 1.07 15.20 -3.49
CA THR A 23 -0.32 15.01 -3.07
C THR A 23 -0.87 13.65 -3.47
N GLU A 24 -0.23 12.99 -4.44
CA GLU A 24 -0.64 11.69 -4.95
C GLU A 24 0.25 10.57 -4.40
N THR A 25 -0.36 9.42 -4.13
CA THR A 25 0.33 8.26 -3.57
C THR A 25 0.07 7.00 -4.40
N ILE A 26 0.95 6.01 -4.25
CA ILE A 26 0.85 4.66 -4.82
C ILE A 26 0.88 3.65 -3.68
N LEU A 27 0.14 2.53 -3.81
CA LEU A 27 0.07 1.52 -2.75
C LEU A 27 0.49 0.12 -3.22
N ALA A 28 -0.09 -0.37 -4.31
CA ALA A 28 0.23 -1.71 -4.83
C ALA A 28 1.75 -1.92 -5.10
N PRO A 29 2.49 -0.97 -5.72
CA PRO A 29 3.93 -1.12 -5.90
C PRO A 29 4.73 -1.15 -4.59
N VAL A 30 4.24 -0.47 -3.54
CA VAL A 30 4.86 -0.49 -2.19
C VAL A 30 4.76 -1.88 -1.56
N ILE A 31 3.60 -2.53 -1.72
CA ILE A 31 3.40 -3.91 -1.27
C ILE A 31 4.32 -4.86 -2.05
N GLN A 32 4.37 -4.71 -3.38
CA GLN A 32 5.21 -5.55 -4.25
C GLN A 32 6.69 -5.46 -3.88
N SER A 33 7.21 -4.25 -3.64
CA SER A 33 8.62 -4.08 -3.26
C SER A 33 8.92 -4.71 -1.90
N GLY A 34 7.99 -4.61 -0.94
CA GLY A 34 8.14 -5.27 0.36
C GLY A 34 8.12 -6.80 0.27
N ILE A 35 7.22 -7.38 -0.55
CA ILE A 35 7.21 -8.83 -0.81
C ILE A 35 8.54 -9.24 -1.46
N GLN A 36 9.02 -8.47 -2.44
CA GLN A 36 10.28 -8.76 -3.13
C GLN A 36 11.48 -8.74 -2.18
N ALA A 37 11.54 -7.77 -1.26
CA ALA A 37 12.57 -7.72 -0.23
C ALA A 37 12.54 -8.96 0.69
N LEU A 38 11.35 -9.43 1.09
CA LEU A 38 11.20 -10.64 1.90
C LEU A 38 11.59 -11.92 1.14
N LYS A 39 11.23 -12.00 -0.15
CA LYS A 39 11.66 -13.10 -1.04
C LYS A 39 13.18 -13.17 -1.15
N GLU A 40 13.84 -12.05 -1.40
CA GLU A 40 15.29 -11.98 -1.54
C GLU A 40 16.02 -12.31 -0.23
N ALA A 41 15.43 -11.92 0.91
CA ALA A 41 15.90 -12.29 2.23
C ALA A 41 15.59 -13.75 2.62
N ASN A 42 14.87 -14.51 1.78
CA ASN A 42 14.40 -15.86 2.03
C ASN A 42 13.68 -16.02 3.39
N CYS A 43 12.86 -15.03 3.77
CA CYS A 43 12.15 -15.04 5.04
C CYS A 43 10.68 -14.67 4.91
N ALA A 44 9.86 -15.27 5.77
CA ALA A 44 8.50 -14.80 6.02
C ALA A 44 8.55 -13.55 6.89
N GLY A 45 7.56 -12.65 6.75
CA GLY A 45 7.62 -11.37 7.44
C GLY A 45 6.30 -10.62 7.44
N LYS A 46 6.32 -9.46 8.12
CA LYS A 46 5.19 -8.54 8.16
C LYS A 46 5.64 -7.15 7.72
N ILE A 47 4.92 -6.59 6.75
CA ILE A 47 5.12 -5.23 6.25
C ILE A 47 4.18 -4.31 7.03
N TYR A 48 4.70 -3.20 7.55
CA TYR A 48 3.89 -2.17 8.19
C TYR A 48 3.77 -0.98 7.24
N ILE A 49 2.56 -0.75 6.72
CA ILE A 49 2.29 0.34 5.78
C ILE A 49 1.53 1.46 6.49
N PHE A 50 2.05 2.68 6.36
CA PHE A 50 1.41 3.90 6.83
C PHE A 50 0.96 4.72 5.62
N SER A 51 -0.35 4.74 5.36
CA SER A 51 -0.96 5.53 4.28
C SER A 51 -2.02 6.46 4.84
N THR A 52 -2.15 7.66 4.25
CA THR A 52 -3.05 8.72 4.71
C THR A 52 -4.14 9.06 3.70
N THR A 53 -3.91 8.81 2.41
CA THR A 53 -4.80 9.23 1.32
C THR A 53 -5.10 8.08 0.36
N LEU A 54 -6.14 8.27 -0.46
CA LEU A 54 -6.49 7.33 -1.52
C LEU A 54 -5.37 7.31 -2.58
N PRO A 55 -4.80 6.14 -2.94
CA PRO A 55 -3.74 6.06 -3.94
C PRO A 55 -4.30 6.30 -5.35
N ILE A 56 -4.18 7.54 -5.81
CA ILE A 56 -4.70 8.01 -7.11
C ILE A 56 -3.62 8.19 -8.18
N SER A 57 -2.34 8.10 -7.80
CA SER A 57 -1.23 8.30 -8.73
C SER A 57 -1.21 7.22 -9.83
N VAL A 58 -0.57 7.52 -10.95
CA VAL A 58 -0.57 6.68 -12.16
C VAL A 58 0.36 5.47 -11.95
N ALA A 59 -0.19 4.40 -11.38
CA ALA A 59 0.51 3.15 -11.15
C ALA A 59 -0.47 1.95 -11.15
N PRO A 60 0.03 0.71 -11.27
CA PRO A 60 -0.78 -0.48 -11.00
C PRO A 60 -1.46 -0.37 -9.64
N GLY A 61 -2.75 -0.71 -9.56
CA GLY A 61 -3.53 -0.60 -8.33
C GLY A 61 -4.10 0.79 -8.04
N LYS A 62 -3.98 1.75 -8.97
CA LYS A 62 -4.66 3.05 -8.89
C LYS A 62 -6.14 2.89 -8.53
N LEU A 63 -6.59 3.68 -7.56
CA LEU A 63 -7.98 3.74 -7.13
C LEU A 63 -8.62 5.05 -7.61
N THR A 64 -9.94 4.99 -7.81
CA THR A 64 -10.77 6.15 -8.10
C THR A 64 -11.74 6.37 -6.95
N ASN A 65 -12.18 7.62 -6.76
CA ASN A 65 -13.27 7.89 -5.82
C ASN A 65 -14.56 7.26 -6.37
N ARG A 66 -15.23 6.44 -5.56
CA ARG A 66 -16.41 5.65 -5.95
C ARG A 66 -17.61 5.90 -5.04
N ASP A 67 -17.58 6.93 -4.20
CA ASP A 67 -18.70 7.23 -3.30
C ASP A 67 -19.88 7.79 -4.11
N ASP A 68 -20.81 6.91 -4.50
CA ASP A 68 -22.06 7.28 -5.15
C ASP A 68 -23.26 6.97 -4.24
N LYS A 69 -23.73 8.00 -3.53
CA LYS A 69 -24.89 7.91 -2.63
C LYS A 69 -26.17 7.46 -3.34
N LYS A 70 -26.25 7.58 -4.68
CA LYS A 70 -27.42 7.18 -5.46
C LYS A 70 -27.56 5.67 -5.62
N LEU A 71 -26.48 4.92 -5.39
CA LEU A 71 -26.46 3.46 -5.56
C LEU A 71 -26.79 2.71 -4.26
N LEU A 72 -26.84 3.39 -3.11
CA LEU A 72 -27.18 2.80 -1.82
C LEU A 72 -28.65 2.33 -1.80
N GLY A 73 -28.90 1.12 -1.31
CA GLY A 73 -30.23 0.52 -1.27
C GLY A 73 -30.73 0.00 -2.63
N THR A 74 -29.87 -0.03 -3.65
CA THR A 74 -30.17 -0.59 -4.97
C THR A 74 -29.45 -1.91 -5.20
N ASP A 75 -29.88 -2.71 -6.18
CA ASP A 75 -29.17 -3.94 -6.57
C ASP A 75 -27.70 -3.70 -6.98
N LYS A 76 -27.38 -2.46 -7.39
CA LYS A 76 -26.03 -2.04 -7.79
C LYS A 76 -25.13 -1.65 -6.61
N GLU A 77 -25.63 -1.61 -5.38
CA GLU A 77 -24.83 -1.32 -4.18
C GLU A 77 -23.65 -2.29 -4.04
N LYS A 78 -23.84 -3.56 -4.42
CA LYS A 78 -22.79 -4.59 -4.42
C LYS A 78 -21.55 -4.19 -5.22
N THR A 79 -21.72 -3.34 -6.24
CA THR A 79 -20.61 -2.86 -7.05
C THR A 79 -19.71 -1.87 -6.31
N LEU A 80 -20.23 -1.14 -5.32
CA LEU A 80 -19.45 -0.26 -4.45
C LEU A 80 -18.53 -1.05 -3.52
N LEU A 81 -18.98 -2.23 -3.08
CA LEU A 81 -18.23 -3.12 -2.19
C LEU A 81 -17.25 -4.05 -2.92
N ALA A 82 -17.41 -4.19 -4.24
CA ALA A 82 -16.51 -4.98 -5.06
C ALA A 82 -15.20 -4.23 -5.32
N PRO A 83 -14.04 -4.92 -5.26
CA PRO A 83 -12.75 -4.32 -5.57
C PRO A 83 -12.75 -3.75 -6.98
N VAL A 84 -12.17 -2.54 -7.13
CA VAL A 84 -12.14 -1.82 -8.42
C VAL A 84 -11.36 -2.59 -9.49
N ASN A 85 -10.29 -3.25 -9.05
CA ASN A 85 -9.38 -3.99 -9.90
C ASN A 85 -8.99 -5.31 -9.21
N ASN A 86 -8.61 -6.30 -10.01
CA ASN A 86 -8.17 -7.60 -9.51
C ASN A 86 -6.72 -7.60 -9.01
N ILE A 87 -6.06 -6.44 -8.99
CA ILE A 87 -4.63 -6.33 -8.64
C ILE A 87 -4.45 -6.64 -7.15
N TYR A 88 -5.29 -6.06 -6.28
CA TYR A 88 -5.20 -6.30 -4.84
C TYR A 88 -5.52 -7.75 -4.47
N THR A 89 -6.40 -8.44 -5.21
CA THR A 89 -6.65 -9.87 -5.02
C THR A 89 -5.40 -10.69 -5.34
N LYS A 90 -4.78 -10.45 -6.50
CA LYS A 90 -3.54 -11.13 -6.90
C LYS A 90 -2.39 -10.83 -5.95
N LEU A 91 -2.29 -9.60 -5.44
CA LEU A 91 -1.31 -9.25 -4.41
C LEU A 91 -1.57 -10.01 -3.10
N GLY A 92 -2.82 -10.17 -2.70
CA GLY A 92 -3.17 -10.98 -1.52
C GLY A 92 -2.76 -12.44 -1.67
N GLU A 93 -2.99 -13.03 -2.85
CA GLU A 93 -2.52 -14.38 -3.18
C GLU A 93 -0.99 -14.49 -3.11
N GLU A 94 -0.29 -13.51 -3.69
CA GLU A 94 1.18 -13.47 -3.68
C GLU A 94 1.74 -13.30 -2.26
N CYS A 95 1.13 -12.44 -1.44
CA CYS A 95 1.47 -12.28 -0.03
C CYS A 95 1.35 -13.61 0.72
N ALA A 96 0.20 -14.28 0.58
CA ALA A 96 -0.05 -15.56 1.23
C ALA A 96 0.94 -16.65 0.79
N GLN A 97 1.26 -16.69 -0.50
CA GLN A 97 2.21 -17.66 -1.07
C GLN A 97 3.63 -17.51 -0.48
N HIS A 98 4.05 -16.27 -0.18
CA HIS A 98 5.40 -15.99 0.31
C HIS A 98 5.48 -15.78 1.83
N GLY A 99 4.41 -16.08 2.57
CA GLY A 99 4.37 -15.87 4.02
C GLY A 99 4.54 -14.40 4.42
N CYS A 100 4.07 -13.49 3.57
CA CYS A 100 4.10 -12.05 3.81
C CYS A 100 2.74 -11.58 4.34
N ALA A 101 2.74 -11.03 5.55
CA ALA A 101 1.60 -10.29 6.09
C ALA A 101 1.76 -8.80 5.79
N VAL A 102 0.67 -8.12 5.47
CA VAL A 102 0.62 -6.66 5.22
C VAL A 102 -0.45 -6.05 6.11
#